data_AF-A0A9W7Y948-F1
#
_entry.id   AF-A0A9W7Y948-F1
#
_cell.length_a   1.000
_cell.length_b   1.000
_cell.length_c   1.000
_cell.angle_alpha   90.00
_cell.angle_beta   90.00
_cell.angle_gamma   90.00
#
_symmetry.space_group_name_H-M   'P 1'
#
loop_
_entity.id
_entity.type
_entity.pdbx_description
1 polymer ?
#
loop_
_entity_poly.entity_id
_entity_poly.type
_entity_poly.pdbx_seq_one_letter_code
_entity_poly.pdbx_strand_id
1 'polypeptide(L)'
;MLRPAKTFAQWQNDAFSNVLSVTLDDAKPGGRYLLKDIADELRSEGVPALISTETLERVLVARLDEAAVAVSGIGAFEYLVASWQSVHAVIANLCGPKGRALDAGVREERTGALRTAQALLVSYMGLVVQFPEMFSQTGRLGKVVIADALMNDDGSNALSAILPELLEQIAARFAGDGLPEVVAPVVSELRLRLLARANHSLLQPGFRRMFAALETLTANRQIAQAIPHMDTFDPSDCSGRRMQTGTALGPFLAVSGFPASDESITRVYYADAPQRSRQD
;
A
#
# COMPACT_ATOMS: atom_id res chain seq x y z
N MET A 1 13.73 -12.06 41.13
CA MET A 1 12.36 -12.62 40.99
C MET A 1 12.14 -12.98 39.52
N LEU A 2 12.01 -14.27 39.20
CA LEU A 2 11.70 -14.74 37.85
C LEU A 2 10.29 -14.25 37.48
N ARG A 3 10.14 -13.51 36.37
CA ARG A 3 8.81 -13.14 35.87
C ARG A 3 8.05 -14.44 35.54
N PRO A 4 6.78 -14.58 35.97
CA PRO A 4 5.98 -15.74 35.61
C PRO A 4 5.86 -15.84 34.08
N ALA A 5 5.84 -17.07 33.57
CA ALA A 5 5.64 -17.33 32.15
C ALA A 5 4.31 -16.72 31.70
N LYS A 6 4.33 -15.85 30.68
CA LYS A 6 3.12 -15.23 30.13
C LYS A 6 2.23 -16.31 29.53
N THR A 7 0.93 -16.25 29.80
CA THR A 7 -0.07 -17.07 29.10
C THR A 7 -0.15 -16.67 27.62
N PHE A 8 -0.74 -17.53 26.78
CA PHE A 8 -0.93 -17.22 25.36
C PHE A 8 -1.76 -15.96 25.15
N ALA A 9 -2.89 -15.81 25.84
CA ALA A 9 -3.74 -14.62 25.77
C ALA A 9 -3.02 -13.33 26.17
N GLN A 10 -2.20 -13.37 27.24
CA GLN A 10 -1.38 -12.22 27.64
C GLN A 10 -0.31 -11.89 26.60
N TRP A 11 0.33 -12.92 26.03
CA TRP A 11 1.29 -12.71 24.95
C TRP A 11 0.63 -12.13 23.70
N GLN A 12 -0.56 -12.62 23.32
CA GLN A 12 -1.30 -12.17 22.16
C GLN A 12 -1.71 -10.71 22.31
N ASN A 13 -2.23 -10.35 23.49
CA ASN A 13 -2.51 -8.96 23.83
C ASN A 13 -1.27 -8.07 23.69
N ASP A 14 -0.15 -8.48 24.27
CA ASP A 14 1.10 -7.70 24.19
C ASP A 14 1.62 -7.59 22.75
N ALA A 15 1.56 -8.68 21.97
CA ALA A 15 2.01 -8.71 20.59
C ALA A 15 1.15 -7.79 19.72
N PHE A 16 -0.18 -7.92 19.78
CA PHE A 16 -1.09 -7.08 19.01
C PHE A 16 -1.09 -5.62 19.45
N SER A 17 -0.98 -5.36 20.76
CA SER A 17 -0.77 -4.00 21.27
C SER A 17 0.48 -3.36 20.68
N ASN A 18 1.58 -4.12 20.57
CA ASN A 18 2.82 -3.62 19.99
C ASN A 18 2.70 -3.36 18.49
N VAL A 19 2.19 -4.31 17.71
CA VAL A 19 2.17 -4.15 16.25
C VAL A 19 1.17 -3.10 15.78
N LEU A 20 0.04 -2.94 16.48
CA LEU A 20 -0.95 -1.91 16.18
C LEU A 20 -0.67 -0.59 16.92
N SER A 21 0.32 -0.55 17.82
CA SER A 21 0.59 0.62 18.68
C SER A 21 -0.64 1.11 19.46
N VAL A 22 -1.47 0.18 19.93
CA VAL A 22 -2.70 0.45 20.71
C VAL A 22 -2.68 -0.28 22.06
N THR A 23 -3.54 0.14 22.99
CA THR A 23 -3.77 -0.50 24.28
C THR A 23 -5.24 -0.42 24.68
N LEU A 24 -5.70 -1.43 25.42
CA LEU A 24 -7.01 -1.44 26.11
C LEU A 24 -6.86 -1.24 27.63
N ASP A 25 -5.61 -1.11 28.10
CA ASP A 25 -5.27 -0.87 29.50
C ASP A 25 -4.97 0.62 29.74
N ASP A 26 -5.84 1.26 30.52
CA ASP A 26 -5.76 2.66 30.96
C ASP A 26 -4.51 2.94 31.82
N ALA A 27 -4.00 1.92 32.53
CA ALA A 27 -2.92 2.10 33.50
C ALA A 27 -1.51 2.14 32.86
N LYS A 28 -1.37 1.72 31.60
CA LYS A 28 -0.06 1.58 30.92
C LYS A 28 -0.09 2.08 29.48
N PRO A 29 -0.40 3.37 29.23
CA PRO A 29 -0.43 3.87 27.86
C PRO A 29 0.92 3.70 27.16
N GLY A 30 2.07 3.86 27.84
CA GLY A 30 3.37 3.43 27.29
C GLY A 30 3.71 3.95 25.87
N GLY A 31 3.14 5.09 25.47
CA GLY A 31 3.26 5.65 24.12
C GLY A 31 2.30 5.06 23.07
N ARG A 32 1.46 4.09 23.45
CA ARG A 32 0.39 3.50 22.62
C ARG A 32 -0.91 4.29 22.75
N TYR A 33 -1.73 4.20 21.72
CA TYR A 33 -3.05 4.82 21.73
C TYR A 33 -4.05 3.98 22.52
N LEU A 34 -4.75 4.60 23.47
CA LEU A 34 -5.78 3.94 24.26
C LEU A 34 -7.11 3.92 23.49
N LEU A 35 -7.64 2.73 23.22
CA LEU A 35 -8.99 2.56 22.68
C LEU A 35 -9.97 2.34 23.82
N LYS A 36 -10.36 3.44 24.47
CA LYS A 36 -11.18 3.41 25.68
C LYS A 36 -12.56 2.80 25.41
N ASP A 37 -13.20 3.22 24.32
CA ASP A 37 -14.56 2.78 24.00
C ASP A 37 -14.62 1.27 23.77
N ILE A 38 -13.64 0.70 23.05
CA ILE A 38 -13.52 -0.75 22.87
C ILE A 38 -13.25 -1.45 24.21
N ALA A 39 -12.41 -0.88 25.06
CA ALA A 39 -12.12 -1.46 26.36
C ALA A 39 -13.36 -1.49 27.28
N ASP A 40 -14.16 -0.42 27.27
CA ASP A 40 -15.40 -0.32 28.05
C ASP A 40 -16.49 -1.24 27.49
N GLU A 41 -16.62 -1.34 26.17
CA GLU A 41 -17.55 -2.25 25.50
C GLU A 41 -17.23 -3.72 25.84
N LEU A 42 -15.97 -4.17 25.73
CA LEU A 42 -15.57 -5.53 26.10
C LEU A 42 -15.84 -5.85 27.58
N ARG A 43 -15.59 -4.90 28.49
CA ARG A 43 -15.91 -5.06 29.91
C ARG A 43 -17.41 -5.18 30.15
N SER A 44 -18.22 -4.45 29.40
CA SER A 44 -19.69 -4.51 29.48
C SER A 44 -20.25 -5.85 29.00
N GLU A 45 -19.60 -6.48 28.01
CA GLU A 45 -19.90 -7.82 27.53
C GLU A 45 -19.44 -8.94 28.50
N GLY A 46 -18.73 -8.58 29.58
CA GLY A 46 -18.15 -9.53 30.53
C GLY A 46 -16.89 -10.23 30.01
N VAL A 47 -16.29 -9.73 28.93
CA VAL A 47 -15.08 -10.27 28.31
C VAL A 47 -13.85 -9.50 28.82
N PRO A 48 -12.70 -10.17 29.06
CA PRO A 48 -11.47 -9.46 29.39
C PRO A 48 -11.07 -8.45 28.31
N ALA A 49 -10.70 -7.23 28.70
CA ALA A 49 -10.21 -6.19 27.80
C ALA A 49 -8.77 -6.51 27.31
N LEU A 50 -8.64 -7.59 26.53
CA LEU A 50 -7.40 -8.07 25.95
C LEU A 50 -7.57 -8.15 24.43
N ILE A 51 -6.53 -7.79 23.69
CA ILE A 51 -6.52 -7.91 22.23
C ILE A 51 -6.21 -9.37 21.87
N SER A 52 -7.20 -10.07 21.33
CA SER A 52 -7.07 -11.43 20.83
C SER A 52 -7.26 -11.49 19.32
N THR A 53 -7.13 -12.66 18.70
CA THR A 53 -7.48 -12.86 17.29
C THR A 53 -8.96 -12.60 17.01
N GLU A 54 -9.83 -12.80 18.00
CA GLU A 54 -11.28 -12.61 17.88
C GLU A 54 -11.65 -11.12 17.92
N THR A 55 -10.95 -10.33 18.74
CA THR A 55 -11.20 -8.88 18.87
C THR A 55 -10.36 -8.05 17.92
N LEU A 56 -9.44 -8.67 17.16
CA LEU A 56 -8.41 -7.96 16.40
C LEU A 56 -8.99 -7.02 15.36
N GLU A 57 -10.00 -7.47 14.61
CA GLU A 57 -10.66 -6.66 13.58
C GLU A 57 -11.34 -5.44 14.19
N ARG A 58 -12.13 -5.64 15.24
CA ARG A 58 -12.80 -4.54 15.96
C ARG A 58 -11.80 -3.52 16.51
N VAL A 59 -10.68 -3.98 17.06
CA VAL A 59 -9.58 -3.10 17.53
C VAL A 59 -8.94 -2.34 16.37
N LEU A 60 -8.68 -3.00 15.24
CA LEU A 60 -8.11 -2.36 14.06
C LEU A 60 -9.04 -1.29 13.49
N VAL A 61 -10.31 -1.61 13.29
CA VAL A 61 -11.33 -0.69 12.77
C VAL A 61 -11.47 0.52 13.68
N ALA A 62 -11.61 0.32 14.98
CA ALA A 62 -11.67 1.42 15.94
C ALA A 62 -10.43 2.30 15.82
N ARG A 63 -9.24 1.71 15.72
CA ARG A 63 -8.00 2.48 15.56
C ARG A 63 -7.95 3.27 14.25
N LEU A 64 -8.49 2.74 13.15
CA LEU A 64 -8.52 3.40 11.85
C LEU A 64 -9.55 4.55 11.80
N ASP A 65 -10.66 4.41 12.52
CA ASP A 65 -11.72 5.43 12.60
C ASP A 65 -11.35 6.59 13.54
N GLU A 66 -10.43 6.34 14.48
CA GLU A 66 -9.98 7.35 15.44
C GLU A 66 -9.27 8.54 14.80
N ALA A 67 -9.70 9.73 15.21
CA ALA A 67 -9.13 11.00 14.76
C ALA A 67 -7.63 11.11 15.05
N ALA A 68 -7.06 10.33 15.98
CA ALA A 68 -5.64 10.36 16.27
C ALA A 68 -4.75 9.88 15.11
N VAL A 69 -5.21 8.93 14.27
CA VAL A 69 -4.51 8.60 13.01
C VAL A 69 -4.48 9.85 12.13
N ALA A 70 -5.62 10.52 12.00
CA ALA A 70 -5.73 11.78 11.28
C ALA A 70 -4.88 12.93 11.89
N VAL A 71 -4.86 13.11 13.22
CA VAL A 71 -4.14 14.21 13.86
C VAL A 71 -2.63 14.02 13.77
N SER A 72 -2.14 12.77 13.72
CA SER A 72 -0.72 12.47 13.53
C SER A 72 -0.19 12.84 12.14
N GLY A 73 -1.07 13.13 11.18
CA GLY A 73 -0.73 13.37 9.78
C GLY A 73 -0.33 12.11 8.99
N ILE A 74 -0.38 10.94 9.63
CA ILE A 74 -0.12 9.65 8.99
C ILE A 74 -1.42 9.16 8.35
N GLY A 75 -1.36 8.75 7.08
CA GLY A 75 -2.52 8.16 6.39
C GLY A 75 -2.86 6.76 6.93
N ALA A 76 -4.13 6.35 6.81
CA ALA A 76 -4.57 5.01 7.21
C ALA A 76 -3.72 3.90 6.56
N PHE A 77 -3.39 4.06 5.27
CA PHE A 77 -2.53 3.12 4.56
C PHE A 77 -1.10 3.05 5.14
N GLU A 78 -0.50 4.19 5.47
CA GLU A 78 0.85 4.26 6.04
C GLU A 78 0.89 3.60 7.42
N TYR A 79 -0.15 3.82 8.24
CA TYR A 79 -0.31 3.14 9.53
C TYR A 79 -0.43 1.61 9.37
N LEU A 80 -1.22 1.14 8.39
CA LEU A 80 -1.35 -0.29 8.10
C LEU A 80 0.00 -0.89 7.66
N VAL A 81 0.77 -0.18 6.82
CA VAL A 81 2.09 -0.62 6.37
C VAL A 81 3.06 -0.73 7.54
N ALA A 82 3.10 0.27 8.42
CA ALA A 82 3.95 0.23 9.61
C ALA A 82 3.57 -0.92 10.56
N SER A 83 2.26 -1.18 10.70
CA SER A 83 1.75 -2.29 11.50
C SER A 83 2.13 -3.65 10.89
N TRP A 84 2.03 -3.78 9.56
CA TRP A 84 2.41 -5.00 8.83
C TRP A 84 3.92 -5.27 8.91
N GLN A 85 4.76 -4.24 8.79
CA GLN A 85 6.21 -4.35 9.01
C GLN A 85 6.52 -4.80 10.44
N SER A 86 5.80 -4.28 11.42
CA SER A 86 5.94 -4.68 12.83
C SER A 86 5.56 -6.14 13.03
N VAL A 87 4.46 -6.62 12.43
CA VAL A 87 4.07 -8.04 12.44
C VAL A 87 5.16 -8.92 11.83
N HIS A 88 5.68 -8.54 10.66
CA HIS A 88 6.77 -9.25 10.01
C HIS A 88 8.02 -9.34 10.86
N ALA A 89 8.42 -8.25 11.51
CA ALA A 89 9.57 -8.24 12.42
C ALA A 89 9.37 -9.19 13.61
N VAL A 90 8.15 -9.28 14.17
CA VAL A 90 7.84 -10.21 15.26
C VAL A 90 7.89 -11.66 14.76
N ILE A 91 7.32 -11.96 13.58
CA ILE A 91 7.39 -13.30 12.97
C ILE A 91 8.85 -13.69 12.71
N ALA A 92 9.66 -12.80 12.14
CA ALA A 92 11.07 -13.04 11.88
C ALA A 92 11.85 -13.35 13.18
N ASN A 93 11.54 -12.65 14.27
CA ASN A 93 12.14 -12.91 15.59
C ASN A 93 11.71 -14.26 16.18
N LEU A 94 10.45 -14.68 15.98
CA LEU A 94 9.95 -15.99 16.42
C LEU A 94 10.53 -17.15 15.59
N CYS A 95 10.78 -16.94 14.30
CA CYS A 95 11.42 -17.93 13.43
C CYS A 95 12.95 -17.95 13.55
N GLY A 96 13.53 -16.86 14.06
CA GLY A 96 14.96 -16.68 14.23
C GLY A 96 15.56 -17.41 15.43
N PRO A 97 16.87 -17.20 15.72
CA PRO A 97 17.60 -17.90 16.77
C PRO A 97 16.97 -17.78 18.17
N LYS A 98 16.41 -16.61 18.49
CA LYS A 98 15.76 -16.35 19.78
C LYS A 98 14.46 -17.14 19.96
N GLY A 99 13.69 -17.31 18.90
CA GLY A 99 12.44 -18.07 18.94
C GLY A 99 12.62 -19.58 18.86
N ARG A 100 13.78 -20.08 18.38
CA ARG A 100 14.12 -21.51 18.42
C ARG A 100 14.27 -22.09 19.83
N ALA A 101 14.48 -21.24 20.83
CA ALA A 101 14.49 -21.64 22.24
C ALA A 101 13.08 -21.87 22.82
N LEU A 102 12.03 -21.45 22.11
CA LEU A 102 10.64 -21.72 22.49
C LEU A 102 10.22 -23.11 22.02
N ASP A 103 9.29 -23.70 22.76
CA ASP A 103 8.59 -24.91 22.34
C ASP A 103 7.99 -24.75 20.92
N ALA A 104 8.01 -25.82 20.14
CA ALA A 104 7.57 -25.79 18.74
C ALA A 104 6.07 -25.47 18.62
N GLY A 105 5.22 -26.04 19.49
CA GLY A 105 3.78 -25.78 19.47
C GLY A 105 3.45 -24.35 19.85
N VAL A 106 4.11 -23.82 20.90
CA VAL A 106 3.94 -22.41 21.31
C VAL A 106 4.38 -21.45 20.21
N ARG A 107 5.47 -21.77 19.49
CA ARG A 107 5.94 -20.93 18.38
C ARG A 107 5.00 -20.97 17.19
N GLU A 108 4.45 -22.14 16.85
CA GLU A 108 3.47 -22.29 15.78
C GLU A 108 2.19 -21.52 16.09
N GLU A 109 1.63 -21.67 17.30
CA GLU A 109 0.44 -20.96 17.76
C GLU A 109 0.61 -19.43 17.68
N ARG A 110 1.75 -18.92 18.17
CA ARG A 110 2.11 -17.50 18.10
C ARG A 110 2.28 -16.99 16.68
N THR A 111 2.92 -17.78 15.83
CA THR A 111 3.11 -17.44 14.42
C THR A 111 1.77 -17.43 13.70
N GLY A 112 0.89 -18.40 13.96
CA GLY A 112 -0.47 -18.45 13.42
C GLY A 112 -1.26 -17.19 13.74
N ALA A 113 -1.29 -16.77 15.00
CA ALA A 113 -1.98 -15.53 15.40
C ALA A 113 -1.44 -14.28 14.67
N LEU A 114 -0.13 -14.17 14.49
CA LEU A 114 0.48 -13.06 13.76
C LEU A 114 0.21 -13.12 12.25
N ARG A 115 0.10 -14.32 11.66
CA ARG A 115 -0.31 -14.49 10.26
C ARG A 115 -1.77 -14.08 10.05
N THR A 116 -2.65 -14.36 11.01
CA THR A 116 -4.03 -13.83 11.00
C THR A 116 -4.02 -12.31 11.00
N ALA A 117 -3.22 -11.68 11.86
CA ALA A 117 -3.08 -10.22 11.88
C ALA A 117 -2.52 -9.66 10.56
N GLN A 118 -1.52 -10.33 9.99
CA GLN A 118 -0.97 -9.96 8.70
C GLN A 118 -2.01 -9.99 7.58
N ALA A 119 -2.80 -11.07 7.48
CA ALA A 119 -3.84 -11.21 6.48
C ALA A 119 -4.93 -10.13 6.61
N LEU A 120 -5.30 -9.81 7.85
CA LEU A 120 -6.25 -8.73 8.15
C LEU A 120 -5.69 -7.37 7.71
N LEU A 121 -4.44 -7.05 8.05
CA LEU A 121 -3.80 -5.80 7.66
C LEU A 121 -3.73 -5.64 6.14
N VAL A 122 -3.36 -6.69 5.41
CA VAL A 122 -3.33 -6.69 3.93
C VAL A 122 -4.72 -6.48 3.35
N SER A 123 -5.75 -7.06 3.95
CA SER A 123 -7.14 -6.86 3.53
C SER A 123 -7.55 -5.38 3.69
N TYR A 124 -7.30 -4.79 4.85
CA TYR A 124 -7.63 -3.38 5.08
C TYR A 124 -6.77 -2.42 4.24
N MET A 125 -5.54 -2.79 3.88
CA MET A 125 -4.74 -2.00 2.92
C MET A 125 -5.41 -1.89 1.56
N GLY A 126 -5.89 -3.01 1.00
CA GLY A 126 -6.60 -3.01 -0.26
C GLY A 126 -7.90 -2.22 -0.18
N LEU A 127 -8.68 -2.41 0.89
CA LEU A 127 -9.92 -1.67 1.12
C LEU A 127 -9.69 -0.16 1.23
N VAL A 128 -8.65 0.29 1.94
CA VAL A 128 -8.31 1.72 2.07
C VAL A 128 -7.84 2.33 0.75
N VAL A 129 -7.20 1.54 -0.11
CA VAL A 129 -6.81 1.99 -1.45
C VAL A 129 -8.03 2.10 -2.36
N GLN A 130 -8.96 1.15 -2.27
CA GLN A 130 -10.19 1.09 -3.06
C GLN A 130 -11.22 2.15 -2.63
N PHE A 131 -11.41 2.30 -1.32
CA PHE A 131 -12.39 3.19 -0.67
C PHE A 131 -11.66 4.16 0.27
N PRO A 132 -11.01 5.21 -0.26
CA PRO A 132 -10.25 6.16 0.56
C PRO A 132 -11.12 6.90 1.59
N GLU A 133 -12.42 7.03 1.34
CA GLU A 133 -13.40 7.64 2.25
C GLU A 133 -13.87 6.73 3.39
N MET A 134 -13.47 5.45 3.41
CA MET A 134 -13.90 4.48 4.43
C MET A 134 -13.47 4.90 5.85
N PHE A 135 -12.36 5.64 5.97
CA PHE A 135 -11.87 6.18 7.25
C PHE A 135 -11.51 7.65 7.08
N SER A 136 -11.50 8.39 8.20
CA SER A 136 -11.05 9.78 8.22
C SER A 136 -9.54 9.87 7.92
N GLN A 137 -9.18 10.39 6.74
CA GLN A 137 -7.78 10.55 6.32
C GLN A 137 -7.40 12.03 6.17
N THR A 138 -6.35 12.44 6.87
CA THR A 138 -5.69 13.75 6.73
C THR A 138 -4.28 13.63 6.15
N GLY A 139 -3.74 12.40 6.17
CA GLY A 139 -2.45 12.05 5.59
C GLY A 139 -2.55 11.72 4.10
N ARG A 140 -1.52 11.03 3.61
CA ARG A 140 -1.42 10.68 2.20
C ARG A 140 -2.30 9.46 1.89
N LEU A 141 -3.03 9.53 0.78
CA LEU A 141 -3.87 8.42 0.32
C LEU A 141 -3.00 7.23 -0.11
N GLY A 142 -3.50 6.01 0.09
CA GLY A 142 -2.77 4.78 -0.24
C GLY A 142 -2.26 4.74 -1.68
N LYS A 143 -3.09 5.15 -2.67
CA LYS A 143 -2.68 5.23 -4.07
C LYS A 143 -1.47 6.14 -4.31
N VAL A 144 -1.38 7.26 -3.58
CA VAL A 144 -0.28 8.23 -3.66
C VAL A 144 0.97 7.65 -3.04
N VAL A 145 0.84 6.98 -1.88
CA VAL A 145 1.95 6.33 -1.18
C VAL A 145 2.55 5.21 -2.01
N ILE A 146 1.71 4.36 -2.62
CA ILE A 146 2.16 3.27 -3.50
C ILE A 146 2.81 3.85 -4.76
N ALA A 147 2.20 4.82 -5.42
CA ALA A 147 2.77 5.44 -6.62
C ALA A 147 4.14 6.09 -6.37
N ASP A 148 4.31 6.76 -5.23
CA ASP A 148 5.63 7.27 -4.81
C ASP A 148 6.64 6.14 -4.63
N ALA A 149 6.27 5.06 -3.93
CA ALA A 149 7.16 3.94 -3.72
C ALA A 149 7.57 3.26 -5.05
N LEU A 150 6.66 3.15 -6.02
CA LEU A 150 6.95 2.60 -7.35
C LEU A 150 7.90 3.48 -8.18
N MET A 151 7.85 4.79 -8.01
CA MET A 151 8.68 5.73 -8.79
C MET A 151 10.04 6.05 -8.15
N ASN A 152 10.25 5.65 -6.89
CA ASN A 152 11.51 5.85 -6.18
C ASN A 152 12.46 4.69 -6.49
N ASP A 153 13.45 4.98 -7.32
CA ASP A 153 14.47 4.03 -7.81
C ASP A 153 15.77 4.10 -6.99
N ASP A 154 15.88 5.05 -6.06
CA ASP A 154 17.10 5.33 -5.28
C ASP A 154 17.18 4.60 -3.94
N GLY A 155 16.18 3.77 -3.61
CA GLY A 155 16.14 3.02 -2.34
C GLY A 155 16.01 3.90 -1.10
N SER A 156 15.80 5.21 -1.24
CA SER A 156 15.64 6.14 -0.13
C SER A 156 14.34 5.94 0.64
N ASN A 157 13.33 5.40 -0.04
CA ASN A 157 12.04 5.09 0.54
C ASN A 157 12.02 3.63 1.05
N ALA A 158 11.87 3.48 2.37
CA ALA A 158 11.78 2.17 3.03
C ALA A 158 10.65 1.28 2.47
N LEU A 159 9.56 1.90 1.98
CA LEU A 159 8.46 1.17 1.35
C LEU A 159 8.87 0.57 0.00
N SER A 160 9.70 1.24 -0.81
CA SER A 160 10.12 0.74 -2.12
C SER A 160 10.83 -0.61 -2.03
N ALA A 161 11.60 -0.84 -0.97
CA ALA A 161 12.32 -2.10 -0.75
C ALA A 161 11.40 -3.29 -0.44
N ILE A 162 10.26 -3.05 0.22
CA ILE A 162 9.30 -4.09 0.62
C ILE A 162 8.08 -4.16 -0.31
N LEU A 163 7.96 -3.22 -1.25
CA LEU A 163 6.78 -3.07 -2.09
C LEU A 163 6.47 -4.32 -2.93
N PRO A 164 7.45 -5.01 -3.55
CA PRO A 164 7.15 -6.23 -4.32
C PRO A 164 6.48 -7.31 -3.47
N GLU A 165 6.95 -7.51 -2.24
CA GLU A 165 6.35 -8.47 -1.31
C GLU A 165 4.94 -8.04 -0.89
N LEU A 166 4.75 -6.75 -0.61
CA LEU A 166 3.45 -6.21 -0.26
C LEU A 166 2.44 -6.35 -1.41
N LEU A 167 2.85 -6.04 -2.63
CA LEU A 167 2.03 -6.19 -3.84
C LEU A 167 1.67 -7.66 -4.08
N GLU A 168 2.58 -8.60 -3.86
CA GLU A 168 2.30 -10.04 -3.93
C GLU A 168 1.21 -10.44 -2.94
N GLN A 169 1.29 -9.98 -1.68
CA GLN A 169 0.29 -10.31 -0.66
C GLN A 169 -1.08 -9.68 -0.96
N ILE A 170 -1.11 -8.42 -1.41
CA ILE A 170 -2.35 -7.75 -1.83
C ILE A 170 -2.95 -8.50 -3.03
N ALA A 171 -2.14 -8.79 -4.05
CA ALA A 171 -2.61 -9.49 -5.24
C ALA A 171 -3.19 -10.87 -4.91
N ALA A 172 -2.51 -11.63 -4.04
CA ALA A 172 -2.99 -12.92 -3.59
C ALA A 172 -4.30 -12.81 -2.77
N ARG A 173 -4.43 -11.78 -1.94
CA ARG A 173 -5.63 -11.56 -1.12
C ARG A 173 -6.86 -11.20 -1.95
N PHE A 174 -6.71 -10.36 -2.96
CA PHE A 174 -7.81 -9.87 -3.79
C PHE A 174 -7.97 -10.66 -5.10
N ALA A 175 -7.21 -11.75 -5.27
CA ALA A 175 -7.31 -12.62 -6.44
C ALA A 175 -8.72 -13.21 -6.56
N GLY A 176 -9.46 -12.79 -7.60
CA GLY A 176 -10.85 -13.18 -7.80
C GLY A 176 -11.87 -12.46 -6.91
N ASP A 177 -11.43 -11.48 -6.12
CA ASP A 177 -12.22 -10.74 -5.14
C ASP A 177 -11.92 -9.24 -5.25
N GLY A 178 -12.05 -8.66 -6.45
CA GLY A 178 -11.93 -7.21 -6.64
C GLY A 178 -10.51 -6.65 -6.83
N LEU A 179 -9.53 -7.46 -7.27
CA LEU A 179 -8.18 -6.97 -7.55
C LEU A 179 -8.13 -5.79 -8.55
N PRO A 180 -8.91 -5.75 -9.65
CA PRO A 180 -8.94 -4.60 -10.57
C PRO A 180 -9.27 -3.28 -9.85
N GLU A 181 -10.21 -3.31 -8.92
CA GLU A 181 -10.68 -2.15 -8.16
C GLU A 181 -9.64 -1.66 -7.14
N VAL A 182 -8.81 -2.57 -6.61
CA VAL A 182 -7.67 -2.21 -5.74
C VAL A 182 -6.50 -1.62 -6.55
N VAL A 183 -6.26 -2.14 -7.76
CA VAL A 183 -5.14 -1.71 -8.62
C VAL A 183 -5.47 -0.40 -9.37
N ALA A 184 -6.72 -0.18 -9.77
CA ALA A 184 -7.14 0.95 -10.58
C ALA A 184 -6.79 2.33 -9.99
N PRO A 185 -6.94 2.59 -8.66
CA PRO A 185 -6.52 3.84 -8.04
C PRO A 185 -5.02 4.12 -8.20
N VAL A 186 -4.17 3.09 -8.11
CA VAL A 186 -2.72 3.21 -8.27
C VAL A 186 -2.34 3.51 -9.72
N VAL A 187 -2.92 2.79 -10.68
CA VAL A 187 -2.70 3.04 -12.12
C VAL A 187 -3.19 4.45 -12.50
N SER A 188 -4.34 4.86 -11.96
CA SER A 188 -4.91 6.20 -12.18
C SER A 188 -4.02 7.30 -11.61
N GLU A 189 -3.38 7.07 -10.47
CA GLU A 189 -2.41 8.00 -9.88
C GLU A 189 -1.16 8.15 -10.76
N LEU A 190 -0.58 7.03 -11.23
CA LEU A 190 0.56 7.06 -12.16
C LEU A 190 0.18 7.76 -13.48
N ARG A 191 -1.00 7.47 -14.00
CA ARG A 191 -1.58 8.12 -15.19
C ARG A 191 -1.70 9.63 -14.99
N LEU A 192 -2.26 10.08 -13.87
CA LEU A 192 -2.43 11.51 -13.56
C LEU A 192 -1.07 12.23 -13.52
N ARG A 193 -0.07 11.63 -12.89
CA ARG A 193 1.29 12.18 -12.83
C ARG A 193 2.00 12.19 -14.18
N LEU A 194 1.66 11.28 -15.08
CA LEU A 194 2.20 11.29 -16.44
C LEU A 194 1.53 12.40 -17.27
N LEU A 195 0.22 12.59 -17.13
CA LEU A 195 -0.53 13.68 -17.75
C LEU A 195 -0.13 15.07 -17.25
N ALA A 196 0.23 15.19 -15.97
CA ALA A 196 0.69 16.45 -15.39
C ALA A 196 2.06 16.91 -15.94
N ARG A 197 2.77 16.07 -16.69
CA ARG A 197 4.03 16.46 -17.33
C ARG A 197 3.73 17.20 -18.64
N ALA A 198 4.32 18.39 -18.77
CA ALA A 198 4.00 19.35 -19.83
C ALA A 198 4.18 18.77 -21.26
N ASN A 199 5.16 17.87 -21.46
CA ASN A 199 5.46 17.31 -22.77
C ASN A 199 5.58 15.79 -22.64
N HIS A 200 4.72 15.03 -23.33
CA HIS A 200 4.77 13.56 -23.45
C HIS A 200 5.98 13.10 -24.28
N SER A 201 7.15 13.68 -24.02
CA SER A 201 8.38 13.51 -24.77
C SER A 201 9.29 12.50 -24.06
N LEU A 202 9.79 11.52 -24.80
CA LEU A 202 10.87 10.61 -24.38
C LEU A 202 12.20 11.34 -24.15
N LEU A 203 12.29 12.61 -24.49
CA LEU A 203 13.51 13.40 -24.35
C LEU A 203 13.59 14.10 -22.98
N GLN A 204 12.47 14.17 -22.25
CA GLN A 204 12.42 14.83 -20.95
C GLN A 204 12.91 13.92 -19.82
N PRO A 205 13.63 14.41 -18.81
CA PRO A 205 13.98 13.62 -17.65
C PRO A 205 12.73 13.08 -16.92
N GLY A 206 12.76 11.81 -16.52
CA GLY A 206 11.77 11.23 -15.60
C GLY A 206 10.65 10.38 -16.20
N PHE A 207 10.46 10.31 -17.52
CA PHE A 207 9.52 9.32 -18.10
C PHE A 207 9.94 7.89 -17.79
N ARG A 208 11.26 7.61 -17.78
CA ARG A 208 11.82 6.28 -17.45
C ARG A 208 11.32 5.77 -16.10
N ARG A 209 11.20 6.65 -15.09
CA ARG A 209 10.68 6.29 -13.77
C ARG A 209 9.19 5.90 -13.82
N MET A 210 8.41 6.51 -14.70
CA MET A 210 6.99 6.16 -14.88
C MET A 210 6.84 4.77 -15.50
N PHE A 211 7.67 4.45 -16.50
CA PHE A 211 7.70 3.12 -17.10
C PHE A 211 8.23 2.07 -16.12
N ALA A 212 9.29 2.37 -15.37
CA ALA A 212 9.79 1.47 -14.32
C ALA A 212 8.75 1.20 -13.23
N ALA A 213 7.94 2.21 -12.86
CA ALA A 213 6.84 2.05 -11.93
C ALA A 213 5.76 1.10 -12.48
N LEU A 214 5.36 1.26 -13.75
CA LEU A 214 4.41 0.37 -14.39
C LEU A 214 4.97 -1.05 -14.57
N GLU A 215 6.25 -1.17 -14.92
CA GLU A 215 6.99 -2.44 -15.02
C GLU A 215 6.98 -3.16 -13.67
N THR A 216 7.33 -2.47 -12.58
CA THR A 216 7.30 -3.02 -11.22
C THR A 216 5.90 -3.48 -10.83
N LEU A 217 4.87 -2.69 -11.13
CA LEU A 217 3.48 -3.04 -10.84
C LEU A 217 3.03 -4.29 -11.63
N THR A 218 3.43 -4.38 -12.90
CA THR A 218 3.07 -5.49 -13.80
C THR A 218 3.98 -6.71 -13.70
N ALA A 219 5.07 -6.63 -12.93
CA ALA A 219 5.92 -7.78 -12.61
C ALA A 219 5.15 -8.86 -11.83
N ASN A 220 4.16 -8.48 -11.02
CA ASN A 220 3.21 -9.43 -10.45
C ASN A 220 2.17 -9.82 -11.51
N ARG A 221 2.11 -11.12 -11.81
CA ARG A 221 1.23 -11.68 -12.85
C ARG A 221 -0.26 -11.43 -12.58
N GLN A 222 -0.71 -11.52 -11.33
CA GLN A 222 -2.12 -11.31 -10.98
C GLN A 222 -2.53 -9.85 -11.19
N ILE A 223 -1.65 -8.91 -10.83
CA ILE A 223 -1.85 -7.48 -11.08
C ILE A 223 -1.87 -7.20 -12.59
N ALA A 224 -0.93 -7.75 -13.35
CA ALA A 224 -0.93 -7.60 -14.82
C ALA A 224 -2.21 -8.13 -15.46
N GLN A 225 -2.75 -9.24 -14.95
CA GLN A 225 -4.04 -9.79 -15.39
C GLN A 225 -5.24 -8.95 -14.96
N ALA A 226 -5.16 -8.21 -13.86
CA ALA A 226 -6.23 -7.34 -13.38
C ALA A 226 -6.40 -6.07 -14.21
N ILE A 227 -5.32 -5.52 -14.78
CA ILE A 227 -5.33 -4.25 -15.51
C ILE A 227 -6.36 -4.22 -16.67
N PRO A 228 -6.44 -5.23 -17.56
CA PRO A 228 -7.45 -5.26 -18.62
C PRO A 228 -8.90 -5.30 -18.14
N HIS A 229 -9.14 -5.64 -16.87
CA HIS A 229 -10.47 -5.73 -16.27
C HIS A 229 -10.89 -4.47 -15.51
N MET A 230 -10.05 -3.43 -15.48
CA MET A 230 -10.42 -2.15 -14.88
C MET A 230 -11.38 -1.38 -15.80
N ASP A 231 -12.37 -0.70 -15.23
CA ASP A 231 -13.30 0.17 -15.98
C ASP A 231 -12.60 1.28 -16.77
N THR A 232 -11.42 1.68 -16.32
CA THR A 232 -10.61 2.72 -16.97
C THR A 232 -9.77 2.19 -18.14
N PHE A 233 -9.70 0.87 -18.34
CA PHE A 233 -8.88 0.27 -19.40
C PHE A 233 -9.47 0.54 -20.79
N ASP A 234 -10.77 0.25 -20.97
CA ASP A 234 -11.54 0.49 -22.19
C ASP A 234 -12.90 1.13 -21.84
N PRO A 235 -12.94 2.43 -21.48
CA PRO A 235 -14.15 3.09 -21.06
C PRO A 235 -15.10 3.28 -22.24
N SER A 236 -16.36 2.87 -22.09
CA SER A 236 -17.38 2.99 -23.15
C SER A 236 -17.66 4.44 -23.61
N ASP A 237 -17.36 5.43 -22.77
CA ASP A 237 -17.53 6.87 -23.05
C ASP A 237 -16.26 7.54 -23.62
N CYS A 238 -15.19 6.76 -23.86
CA CYS A 238 -13.92 7.30 -24.34
C CYS A 238 -13.86 7.38 -25.87
N SER A 239 -14.07 8.58 -26.41
CA SER A 239 -13.85 8.84 -27.85
C SER A 239 -12.39 8.56 -28.24
N GLY A 240 -12.14 8.19 -29.51
CA GLY A 240 -10.78 7.95 -30.02
C GLY A 240 -9.80 9.11 -29.78
N ARG A 241 -10.25 10.38 -29.85
CA ARG A 241 -9.42 11.55 -29.53
C ARG A 241 -8.96 11.59 -28.06
N ARG A 242 -9.79 11.08 -27.15
CA ARG A 242 -9.51 11.03 -25.71
C ARG A 242 -8.79 9.75 -25.31
N MET A 243 -8.60 8.77 -26.19
CA MET A 243 -7.98 7.49 -25.84
C MET A 243 -6.60 7.64 -25.18
N GLN A 244 -5.78 8.57 -25.70
CA GLN A 244 -4.44 8.85 -25.18
C GLN A 244 -4.41 9.48 -23.78
N THR A 245 -5.51 10.09 -23.34
CA THR A 245 -5.57 10.80 -22.04
C THR A 245 -6.60 10.21 -21.09
N GLY A 246 -7.60 9.51 -21.61
CA GLY A 246 -8.81 9.06 -20.93
C GLY A 246 -8.78 7.60 -20.47
N THR A 247 -7.86 6.78 -20.97
CA THR A 247 -7.73 5.36 -20.58
C THR A 247 -6.56 5.14 -19.62
N ALA A 248 -6.58 4.00 -18.93
CA ALA A 248 -5.58 3.61 -17.93
C ALA A 248 -4.14 3.63 -18.48
N LEU A 249 -3.93 3.04 -19.66
CA LEU A 249 -2.62 2.95 -20.30
C LEU A 249 -2.40 3.99 -21.40
N GLY A 250 -3.44 4.74 -21.80
CA GLY A 250 -3.38 5.73 -22.87
C GLY A 250 -2.19 6.69 -22.74
N PRO A 251 -1.97 7.34 -21.58
CA PRO A 251 -0.86 8.27 -21.41
C PRO A 251 0.51 7.62 -21.54
N PHE A 252 0.66 6.35 -21.16
CA PHE A 252 1.91 5.61 -21.33
C PHE A 252 2.18 5.30 -22.81
N LEU A 253 1.14 4.95 -23.57
CA LEU A 253 1.22 4.67 -24.99
C LEU A 253 1.34 5.94 -25.86
N ALA A 254 0.99 7.10 -25.31
CA ALA A 254 1.10 8.39 -25.97
C ALA A 254 2.51 9.01 -25.88
N VAL A 255 3.38 8.48 -25.02
CA VAL A 255 4.76 8.98 -24.89
C VAL A 255 5.51 8.70 -26.19
N SER A 256 6.09 9.75 -26.79
CA SER A 256 6.72 9.68 -28.10
C SER A 256 8.06 10.41 -28.11
N GLY A 257 8.92 10.07 -29.07
CA GLY A 257 10.10 10.88 -29.40
C GLY A 257 9.75 12.14 -30.21
N PHE A 258 8.53 12.20 -30.74
CA PHE A 258 7.98 13.30 -31.54
C PHE A 258 6.55 13.65 -31.08
N PRO A 259 6.31 13.99 -29.81
CA PRO A 259 4.99 14.44 -29.37
C PRO A 259 4.57 15.69 -30.15
N ALA A 260 3.34 15.66 -30.68
CA ALA A 260 2.74 16.80 -31.36
C ALA A 260 2.60 18.04 -30.46
N SER A 261 2.67 17.85 -29.14
CA SER A 261 2.59 18.91 -28.13
C SER A 261 3.94 19.59 -27.83
N ASP A 262 5.06 19.12 -28.38
CA ASP A 262 6.40 19.67 -28.11
C ASP A 262 7.00 20.34 -29.36
N GLU A 263 6.67 21.60 -29.58
CA GLU A 263 7.20 22.41 -30.68
C GLU A 263 8.73 22.59 -30.63
N SER A 264 9.35 22.34 -29.46
CA SER A 264 10.80 22.45 -29.32
C SER A 264 11.54 21.36 -30.13
N ILE A 265 10.89 20.22 -30.40
CA ILE A 265 11.51 19.11 -31.15
C ILE A 265 11.82 19.52 -32.58
N THR A 266 10.90 20.22 -33.24
CA THR A 266 11.14 20.77 -34.58
C THR A 266 12.29 21.78 -34.56
N ARG A 267 12.40 22.58 -33.51
CA ARG A 267 13.48 23.56 -33.36
C ARG A 267 14.83 22.94 -33.00
N VAL A 268 14.86 21.85 -32.25
CA VAL A 268 16.11 21.24 -31.76
C VAL A 268 16.64 20.19 -32.73
N TYR A 269 15.77 19.35 -33.30
CA TYR A 269 16.18 18.23 -34.14
C TYR A 269 16.02 18.49 -35.64
N TYR A 270 15.19 19.46 -36.02
CA TYR A 270 14.87 19.76 -37.42
C TYR A 270 15.17 21.20 -37.83
N ALA A 271 15.96 21.94 -37.06
CA ALA A 271 16.38 23.31 -37.42
C ALA A 271 17.02 23.38 -38.82
N ASP A 272 17.86 22.40 -39.15
CA ASP A 272 18.60 22.33 -40.41
C ASP A 272 17.91 21.42 -41.45
N ALA A 273 16.69 20.94 -41.19
CA ALA A 273 15.95 20.06 -42.09
C ALA A 273 15.82 20.60 -43.54
N PRO A 274 15.63 21.90 -43.80
CA PRO A 274 15.58 22.40 -45.18
C PRO A 274 16.94 22.37 -45.91
N GLN A 275 18.05 22.16 -45.19
CA GLN A 275 19.41 22.17 -45.74
C GLN A 275 20.04 20.77 -45.85
N ARG A 276 19.44 19.73 -45.26
CA ARG A 276 19.95 18.36 -45.32
C ARG A 276 19.54 17.66 -46.62
N SER A 277 20.51 17.04 -47.28
CA SER A 277 20.27 16.21 -48.46
C SER A 277 19.75 14.82 -48.03
N ARG A 278 18.98 14.14 -48.89
CA ARG A 278 18.35 12.84 -48.59
C ARG A 278 19.33 11.67 -48.36
N GLN A 279 20.64 11.91 -48.51
CA GLN A 279 21.72 10.92 -48.35
C GLN A 279 22.49 11.05 -47.02
N ASP A 280 22.21 12.09 -46.21
CA ASP A 280 22.74 12.26 -44.86
C ASP A 280 21.69 11.88 -43.80
#